data_AF-A0A0C2HBA0-F1
#
_entry.id   AF-A0A0C2HBA0-F1
#
_cell.length_a   1.000
_cell.length_b   1.000
_cell.length_c   1.000
_cell.angle_alpha   90.00
_cell.angle_beta   90.00
_cell.angle_gamma   90.00
#
_symmetry.space_group_name_H-M   'P 1'
#
loop_
_entity.id
_entity.type
_entity.pdbx_description
1 polymer ?
#
loop_
_entity_poly.entity_id
_entity_poly.type
_entity_poly.pdbx_seq_one_letter_code
_entity_poly.pdbx_strand_id
1 'polypeptide(L)'
;MSQLVDHLVTSIALIGLGIRTMTEMAYLSDVIGTRELTTAALLMLCLGTCTFTSTPLGLFSVITKHNTMMLTYMTLIFFVCLLSAVCAWLGFNLNSEVNSGVVLHWMNNSFLNEYGNPEAVDLTQSWDQMQRKFYTTNMQTLKYNAEVHGK
;
A
#
# COMPACT_ATOMS: atom_id res chain seq x y z
N MET A 1 6.98 3.25 27.69
CA MET A 1 6.16 4.35 27.14
C MET A 1 6.60 4.71 25.72
N SER A 2 7.89 4.90 25.44
CA SER A 2 8.41 5.15 24.07
C SER A 2 7.96 4.12 23.03
N GLN A 3 8.17 2.82 23.28
CA GLN A 3 7.76 1.76 22.34
C GLN A 3 6.26 1.72 22.04
N LEU A 4 5.41 2.21 22.95
CA LEU A 4 3.97 2.22 22.73
C LEU A 4 3.56 3.29 21.71
N VAL A 5 4.21 4.46 21.82
CA VAL A 5 3.98 5.58 20.90
C VAL A 5 4.45 5.18 19.50
N ASP A 6 5.59 4.49 19.39
CA ASP A 6 6.12 4.01 18.12
C ASP A 6 5.14 3.03 17.43
N HIS A 7 4.53 2.11 18.17
CA HIS A 7 3.52 1.18 17.62
C HIS A 7 2.25 1.90 17.16
N LEU A 8 1.74 2.87 17.92
CA LEU A 8 0.54 3.63 17.54
C LEU A 8 0.78 4.49 16.30
N VAL A 9 1.93 5.17 16.23
CA VAL A 9 2.33 5.97 15.06
C VAL A 9 2.46 5.08 13.82
N THR A 10 3.05 3.90 13.96
CA THR A 10 3.21 2.94 12.86
C THR A 10 1.84 2.45 12.35
N SER A 11 0.91 2.11 13.25
CA SER A 11 -0.43 1.64 12.87
C SER A 11 -1.24 2.73 12.16
N ILE A 12 -1.19 3.98 12.65
CA ILE A 12 -1.87 5.11 12.01
C ILE A 12 -1.28 5.38 10.62
N ALA A 13 0.05 5.33 10.49
CA ALA A 13 0.72 5.47 9.20
C ALA A 13 0.33 4.33 8.25
N LEU A 14 0.23 3.09 8.72
CA LEU A 14 -0.17 1.94 7.92
C LEU A 14 -1.60 2.05 7.40
N ILE A 15 -2.53 2.51 8.24
CA ILE A 15 -3.93 2.75 7.84
C ILE A 15 -4.00 3.89 6.83
N GLY A 16 -3.29 5.00 7.08
CA GLY A 16 -3.23 6.13 6.16
C GLY A 16 -2.64 5.76 4.80
N LEU A 17 -1.58 4.95 4.80
CA LEU A 17 -1.01 4.36 3.59
C LEU A 17 -2.01 3.42 2.92
N GLY A 18 -2.68 2.53 3.64
CA GLY A 18 -3.69 1.62 3.09
C GLY A 18 -4.86 2.35 2.42
N ILE A 19 -5.39 3.40 3.05
CA ILE A 19 -6.46 4.24 2.48
C ILE A 19 -5.95 4.95 1.23
N ARG A 20 -4.75 5.55 1.28
CA ARG A 20 -4.15 6.21 0.13
C ARG A 20 -3.91 5.23 -1.02
N THR A 21 -3.42 4.03 -0.72
CA THR A 21 -3.22 2.95 -1.70
C THR A 21 -4.56 2.53 -2.27
N MET A 22 -5.63 2.37 -1.48
CA MET A 22 -6.96 2.08 -2.02
C MET A 22 -7.48 3.18 -2.94
N THR A 23 -7.27 4.46 -2.62
CA THR A 23 -7.65 5.55 -3.53
C THR A 23 -6.82 5.49 -4.82
N GLU A 24 -5.50 5.32 -4.74
CA GLU A 24 -4.63 5.23 -5.93
C GLU A 24 -4.93 3.95 -6.75
N MET A 25 -5.30 2.84 -6.11
CA MET A 25 -5.68 1.58 -6.76
C MET A 25 -7.10 1.58 -7.32
N ALA A 26 -8.03 2.36 -6.78
CA ALA A 26 -9.35 2.54 -7.40
C ALA A 26 -9.19 3.20 -8.79
N TYR A 27 -8.27 4.15 -8.91
CA TYR A 27 -7.89 4.79 -10.17
C TYR A 27 -7.08 3.86 -11.08
N LEU A 28 -6.20 3.02 -10.53
CA LEU A 28 -5.38 2.09 -11.32
C LEU A 28 -6.08 0.76 -11.66
N SER A 29 -7.09 0.33 -10.91
CA SER A 29 -7.87 -0.89 -11.18
C SER A 29 -8.65 -0.79 -12.48
N ASP A 30 -9.08 0.43 -12.83
CA ASP A 30 -9.71 0.74 -14.11
C ASP A 30 -8.68 0.75 -15.26
N VAL A 31 -7.40 1.00 -14.94
CA VAL A 31 -6.29 1.16 -15.90
C VAL A 31 -5.43 -0.08 -16.13
N ILE A 32 -5.33 -0.95 -15.12
CA ILE A 32 -4.40 -2.09 -15.09
C ILE A 32 -5.16 -3.42 -14.99
N GLY A 33 -6.48 -3.43 -14.77
CA GLY A 33 -7.31 -4.64 -14.83
C GLY A 33 -6.81 -5.81 -13.97
N THR A 34 -6.00 -5.56 -12.94
CA THR A 34 -5.36 -6.61 -12.14
C THR A 34 -5.94 -6.68 -10.74
N ARG A 35 -6.69 -7.76 -10.51
CA ARG A 35 -7.28 -8.14 -9.22
C ARG A 35 -6.24 -8.26 -8.09
N GLU A 36 -4.97 -8.45 -8.44
CA GLU A 36 -3.85 -8.61 -7.50
C GLU A 36 -3.51 -7.32 -6.74
N LEU A 37 -3.55 -6.16 -7.40
CA LEU A 37 -3.22 -4.87 -6.77
C LEU A 37 -4.32 -4.40 -5.81
N THR A 38 -5.59 -4.60 -6.17
CA THR A 38 -6.72 -4.35 -5.27
C THR A 38 -6.70 -5.30 -4.06
N THR A 39 -6.30 -6.57 -4.27
CA THR A 39 -6.15 -7.55 -3.18
C THR A 39 -5.04 -7.13 -2.21
N ALA A 40 -3.90 -6.67 -2.73
CA ALA A 40 -2.80 -6.16 -1.89
C ALA A 40 -3.19 -4.93 -1.06
N ALA A 41 -3.95 -3.98 -1.64
CA ALA A 41 -4.43 -2.80 -0.94
C ALA A 41 -5.41 -3.16 0.19
N LEU A 42 -6.34 -4.08 -0.07
CA LEU A 42 -7.27 -4.59 0.94
C LEU A 42 -6.53 -5.32 2.08
N LEU A 43 -5.51 -6.12 1.75
CA LEU A 43 -4.69 -6.81 2.75
C LEU A 43 -3.90 -5.84 3.63
N MET A 44 -3.33 -4.77 3.06
CA MET A 44 -2.68 -3.71 3.84
C MET A 44 -3.66 -3.01 4.80
N LEU A 45 -4.89 -2.71 4.34
CA LEU A 45 -5.90 -2.09 5.18
C LEU A 45 -6.36 -3.03 6.31
N CYS A 46 -6.61 -4.31 5.99
CA CYS A 46 -6.93 -5.33 6.98
C CYS A 46 -5.81 -5.47 8.02
N LEU A 47 -4.55 -5.58 7.59
CA LEU A 47 -3.38 -5.62 8.47
C LEU A 47 -3.32 -4.39 9.38
N GLY A 48 -3.51 -3.17 8.84
CA GLY A 48 -3.51 -1.93 9.61
C GLY A 48 -4.60 -1.87 10.68
N THR A 49 -5.81 -2.32 10.37
CA THR A 49 -6.92 -2.35 11.35
C THR A 49 -6.71 -3.41 12.44
N CYS A 50 -6.19 -4.58 12.09
CA CYS A 50 -5.84 -5.64 13.04
C CYS A 50 -4.69 -5.22 13.96
N THR A 51 -3.65 -4.56 13.45
CA THR A 51 -2.54 -4.08 14.29
C THR A 51 -2.99 -2.95 15.21
N PHE A 52 -3.84 -2.03 14.74
CA PHE A 52 -4.41 -0.97 15.57
C PHE A 52 -5.24 -1.51 16.73
N THR A 53 -6.09 -2.52 16.49
CA THR A 53 -6.89 -3.17 17.54
C THR A 53 -6.04 -4.03 18.49
N SER A 54 -4.93 -4.59 18.01
CA SER A 54 -4.01 -5.39 18.85
C SER A 54 -3.26 -4.57 19.89
N THR A 55 -3.01 -3.27 19.64
CA THR A 55 -2.22 -2.40 20.53
C THR A 55 -2.86 -2.18 21.91
N PRO A 56 -4.15 -1.76 22.03
CA PRO A 56 -4.79 -1.64 23.33
C PRO A 56 -5.03 -3.01 23.99
N LEU A 57 -5.33 -4.05 23.21
CA LEU A 57 -5.55 -5.42 23.74
C LEU A 57 -4.28 -6.04 24.33
N GLY A 58 -3.12 -5.78 23.73
CA GLY A 58 -1.83 -6.25 24.26
C GLY A 58 -1.48 -5.60 25.60
N LEU A 59 -1.69 -4.29 25.73
CA LEU A 59 -1.54 -3.58 27.00
C LEU A 59 -2.48 -4.12 28.08
N PHE A 60 -3.76 -4.29 27.72
CA PHE A 60 -4.77 -4.77 28.65
C PHE A 60 -4.46 -6.21 29.10
N SER A 61 -4.06 -7.07 28.17
CA SER A 61 -3.66 -8.45 28.45
C SER A 61 -2.54 -8.56 29.49
N VAL A 62 -1.56 -7.66 29.47
CA VAL A 62 -0.45 -7.67 30.44
C VAL A 62 -0.92 -7.22 31.82
N ILE A 63 -1.85 -6.26 31.87
CA ILE A 63 -2.34 -5.67 33.13
C ILE A 63 -3.34 -6.60 33.84
N THR A 64 -4.27 -7.21 33.10
CA THR A 64 -5.41 -7.89 33.75
C THR A 64 -5.07 -9.29 34.30
N LYS A 65 -3.89 -9.88 34.01
CA LYS A 65 -3.44 -11.23 34.46
C LYS A 65 -4.42 -12.40 34.25
N HIS A 66 -5.58 -12.17 33.65
CA HIS A 66 -6.58 -13.19 33.34
C HIS A 66 -6.14 -13.99 32.10
N ASN A 67 -5.99 -15.31 32.27
CA ASN A 67 -5.52 -16.23 31.24
C ASN A 67 -6.30 -16.13 29.91
N THR A 68 -7.60 -15.80 29.96
CA THR A 68 -8.45 -15.66 28.78
C THR A 68 -8.04 -14.47 27.89
N MET A 69 -7.70 -13.32 28.47
CA MET A 69 -7.27 -12.11 27.73
C MET A 69 -5.92 -12.34 27.02
N MET A 70 -5.04 -13.10 27.66
CA MET A 70 -3.74 -13.47 27.10
C MET A 70 -3.89 -14.44 25.91
N LEU A 71 -4.81 -15.40 26.00
CA LEU A 71 -5.10 -16.32 24.90
C LEU A 71 -5.70 -15.58 23.69
N THR A 72 -6.60 -14.63 23.91
CA THR A 72 -7.17 -13.80 22.83
C THR A 72 -6.12 -12.93 22.14
N TYR A 73 -5.14 -12.41 22.88
CA TYR A 73 -4.04 -11.65 22.30
C TYR A 73 -3.09 -12.52 21.46
N MET A 74 -2.72 -13.69 21.97
CA MET A 74 -1.88 -14.66 21.25
C MET A 74 -2.51 -15.12 19.94
N THR A 75 -3.81 -15.42 19.95
CA THR A 75 -4.56 -15.82 18.75
C THR A 75 -4.66 -14.68 17.74
N LEU A 76 -4.91 -13.44 18.18
CA LEU A 76 -4.95 -12.27 17.29
C LEU A 76 -3.60 -12.04 16.57
N ILE A 77 -2.48 -12.10 17.30
CA ILE A 77 -1.14 -11.95 16.70
C ILE A 77 -0.86 -13.07 15.71
N PHE A 78 -1.28 -14.30 16.00
CA PHE A 78 -1.13 -15.41 15.07
C PHE A 78 -1.83 -15.14 13.73
N PHE A 79 -3.05 -14.60 13.75
CA PHE A 79 -3.75 -14.19 12.51
C PHE A 79 -3.01 -13.07 11.76
N VAL A 80 -2.46 -12.09 12.47
CA VAL A 80 -1.67 -11.02 11.86
C VAL A 80 -0.41 -11.57 11.18
N CYS A 81 0.26 -12.55 11.79
CA CYS A 81 1.40 -13.24 11.18
C CYS A 81 1.02 -14.03 9.91
N LEU A 82 -0.16 -14.65 9.88
CA LEU A 82 -0.65 -15.32 8.67
C LEU A 82 -0.93 -14.32 7.54
N LEU A 83 -1.58 -13.20 7.87
CA LEU A 83 -1.86 -12.14 6.91
C LEU A 83 -0.57 -11.51 6.35
N SER A 84 0.47 -11.33 7.18
CA SER A 84 1.75 -10.80 6.71
C SER A 84 2.47 -11.78 5.79
N ALA A 85 2.37 -13.09 6.03
CA ALA A 85 2.91 -14.11 5.14
C ALA A 85 2.24 -14.09 3.76
N VAL A 86 0.91 -13.96 3.71
CA VAL A 86 0.16 -13.79 2.44
C VAL A 86 0.56 -12.50 1.73
N CYS A 87 0.71 -11.40 2.47
CA CYS A 87 1.14 -10.12 1.91
C CYS A 87 2.56 -10.20 1.32
N ALA A 88 3.47 -10.92 1.99
CA ALA A 88 4.83 -11.16 1.49
C ALA A 88 4.82 -12.02 0.21
N TRP A 89 4.02 -13.07 0.19
CA TRP A 89 3.85 -13.93 -1.00
C TRP A 89 3.35 -13.14 -2.22
N LEU A 90 2.32 -12.30 -2.03
CA LEU A 90 1.82 -11.42 -3.09
C LEU A 90 2.89 -10.41 -3.54
N GLY A 91 3.66 -9.86 -2.61
CA GLY A 91 4.78 -8.97 -2.94
C GLY A 91 5.84 -9.63 -3.82
N PHE A 92 6.16 -10.90 -3.55
CA PHE A 92 7.09 -11.68 -4.39
C PHE A 92 6.54 -11.92 -5.80
N ASN A 93 5.27 -12.31 -5.92
CA ASN A 93 4.64 -12.49 -7.23
C ASN A 93 4.58 -11.19 -8.02
N LEU A 94 4.19 -10.08 -7.39
CA LEU A 94 4.17 -8.77 -8.04
C LEU A 94 5.57 -8.37 -8.54
N ASN A 95 6.60 -8.58 -7.72
CA ASN A 95 7.98 -8.28 -8.12
C ASN A 95 8.43 -9.16 -9.31
N SER A 96 8.03 -10.43 -9.32
CA SER A 96 8.28 -11.34 -10.45
C SER A 96 7.55 -10.87 -11.73
N GLU A 97 6.29 -10.48 -11.60
CA GLU A 97 5.46 -9.98 -12.70
C GLU A 97 6.04 -8.68 -13.31
N VAL A 98 6.47 -7.74 -12.46
CA VAL A 98 7.13 -6.50 -12.87
C VAL A 98 8.44 -6.79 -13.60
N ASN A 99 9.27 -7.70 -13.07
CA ASN A 99 10.55 -8.05 -13.67
C ASN A 99 10.40 -8.85 -14.98
N SER A 100 9.29 -9.55 -15.16
CA SER A 100 8.96 -10.29 -16.39
C SER A 100 8.50 -9.41 -17.54
N GLY A 101 8.22 -8.12 -17.30
CA GLY A 101 7.78 -7.17 -18.32
C GLY A 101 6.29 -7.28 -18.69
N VAL A 102 5.54 -8.21 -18.10
CA VAL A 102 4.08 -8.35 -18.32
C VAL A 102 3.33 -7.09 -17.88
N VAL A 103 3.72 -6.51 -16.73
CA VAL A 103 3.16 -5.23 -16.25
C VAL A 103 3.44 -4.10 -17.25
N LEU A 104 4.63 -4.06 -17.84
CA LEU A 104 5.01 -3.05 -18.83
C LEU A 104 4.19 -3.20 -20.12
N HIS A 105 3.96 -4.44 -20.57
CA HIS A 105 3.13 -4.73 -21.74
C HIS A 105 1.68 -4.32 -21.51
N TRP A 106 1.11 -4.65 -20.35
CA TRP A 106 -0.26 -4.28 -19.98
C TRP A 106 -0.41 -2.76 -19.96
N MET A 107 0.54 -2.09 -19.31
CA MET A 107 0.55 -0.63 -19.19
C MET A 107 0.65 0.08 -20.56
N ASN A 108 1.45 -0.47 -21.48
CA ASN A 108 1.55 0.04 -22.85
C ASN A 108 0.25 -0.18 -23.65
N ASN A 109 -0.41 -1.32 -23.46
CA ASN A 109 -1.67 -1.63 -24.13
C ASN A 109 -2.82 -0.73 -23.66
N SER A 110 -2.95 -0.51 -22.34
CA SER A 110 -3.96 0.42 -21.80
C SER A 110 -3.74 1.84 -22.28
N PHE A 111 -2.47 2.29 -22.33
CA PHE A 111 -2.15 3.63 -22.82
C PHE A 111 -2.45 3.80 -24.31
N LEU A 112 -2.12 2.82 -25.15
CA LEU A 112 -2.35 2.93 -26.59
C LEU A 112 -3.83 2.81 -26.99
N ASN A 113 -4.61 2.04 -26.23
CA ASN A 113 -5.94 1.63 -26.66
C ASN A 113 -7.08 2.40 -25.97
N GLU A 114 -6.84 2.94 -24.77
CA GLU A 114 -7.92 3.52 -23.95
C GLU A 114 -7.64 4.98 -23.54
N TYR A 115 -6.40 5.47 -23.67
CA TYR A 115 -6.06 6.86 -23.38
C TYR A 115 -6.65 7.83 -24.40
N GLY A 116 -7.42 8.82 -23.92
CA GLY A 116 -8.12 9.78 -24.78
C GLY A 116 -9.45 9.27 -25.35
N ASN A 117 -9.89 8.06 -24.99
CA ASN A 117 -11.22 7.56 -25.35
C ASN A 117 -12.30 8.25 -24.47
N PRO A 118 -13.37 8.85 -25.06
CA PRO A 118 -14.45 9.48 -24.30
C PRO A 118 -15.24 8.52 -23.39
N GLU A 119 -15.15 7.21 -23.60
CA GLU A 119 -15.78 6.20 -22.72
C GLU A 119 -14.93 5.86 -21.49
N ALA A 120 -13.63 6.20 -21.48
CA ALA A 120 -12.68 5.91 -20.41
C ALA A 120 -12.02 7.22 -19.87
N VAL A 121 -12.87 8.18 -19.50
CA VAL A 121 -12.42 9.48 -18.96
C VAL A 121 -11.63 9.32 -17.66
N ASP A 122 -12.04 8.39 -16.80
CA ASP A 122 -11.39 8.12 -15.51
C ASP A 122 -9.96 7.57 -15.69
N LEU A 123 -9.74 6.77 -16.74
CA LEU A 123 -8.43 6.24 -17.13
C LEU A 123 -7.47 7.36 -17.55
N THR A 124 -7.94 8.25 -18.41
CA THR A 124 -7.14 9.38 -18.93
C THR A 124 -6.75 10.33 -17.79
N GLN A 125 -7.68 10.63 -16.89
CA GLN A 125 -7.42 11.48 -15.73
C GLN A 125 -6.40 10.85 -14.75
N SER A 126 -6.47 9.53 -14.56
CA SER A 126 -5.55 8.78 -13.70
C SER A 126 -4.13 8.79 -14.27
N TRP A 127 -4.00 8.62 -15.59
CA TRP A 127 -2.74 8.74 -16.31
C TRP A 127 -2.13 10.15 -16.21
N ASP A 128 -2.94 11.19 -16.41
CA ASP A 128 -2.50 12.59 -16.28
C ASP A 128 -1.99 12.90 -14.87
N GLN A 129 -2.68 12.42 -13.84
CA GLN A 129 -2.25 12.61 -12.45
C GLN A 129 -0.92 11.89 -12.16
N MET A 130 -0.76 10.66 -12.65
CA MET A 130 0.47 9.89 -12.49
C MET A 130 1.64 10.59 -13.17
N GLN A 131 1.47 10.99 -14.44
CA GLN A 131 2.48 11.71 -15.21
C GLN A 131 2.83 13.04 -14.52
N ARG A 132 1.85 13.80 -14.05
CA ARG A 132 2.09 15.07 -13.35
C ARG A 132 2.89 14.88 -12.07
N LYS A 133 2.61 13.84 -11.27
CA LYS A 133 3.42 13.52 -10.08
C LYS A 133 4.86 13.17 -10.46
N PHE A 134 5.04 12.28 -11.43
CA PHE A 134 6.36 11.82 -11.87
C PHE A 134 7.22 12.96 -12.43
N TYR A 135 6.61 13.80 -13.27
CA TYR A 135 7.27 14.95 -13.87
C TYR A 135 7.67 15.99 -12.81
N THR A 136 6.82 16.22 -11.81
CA THR A 136 7.13 17.14 -10.70
C THR A 136 8.28 16.62 -9.84
N THR A 137 8.30 15.32 -9.53
CA THR A 137 9.39 14.69 -8.76
C THR A 137 10.72 14.76 -9.52
N ASN A 138 10.73 14.42 -10.81
CA ASN A 138 11.95 14.51 -11.64
C ASN A 138 12.47 15.94 -11.76
N MET A 139 11.58 16.93 -11.91
CA MET A 139 11.98 18.34 -11.94
C MET A 139 12.58 18.80 -10.60
N GLN A 140 12.10 18.29 -9.46
CA GLN A 140 12.69 18.59 -8.15
C GLN A 140 14.07 17.95 -8.00
N THR A 141 14.26 16.70 -8.43
CA THR A 141 15.55 16.02 -8.40
C THR A 141 16.59 16.71 -9.29
N LEU A 142 16.18 17.19 -10.48
CA LEU A 142 17.07 17.93 -11.38
C LEU A 142 17.45 19.29 -10.81
N LYS A 143 16.52 20.01 -10.16
CA LYS A 143 16.83 21.27 -9.47
C LYS A 143 17.78 21.07 -8.29
N TYR A 144 17.54 20.03 -7.48
CA TYR A 144 18.43 19.68 -6.37
C TYR A 144 19.83 19.31 -6.85
N ASN A 145 19.96 18.49 -7.90
CA ASN A 145 21.27 18.15 -8.47
C ASN A 145 21.96 19.35 -9.11
N ALA A 146 21.22 20.28 -9.71
CA ALA A 146 21.78 21.52 -10.26
C ALA A 146 22.26 22.49 -9.17
N GLU A 147 21.58 22.55 -8.01
CA GLU A 147 22.00 23.37 -6.87
C GLU A 147 23.19 22.77 -6.09
N VAL A 148 23.28 21.43 -6.04
CA VAL A 148 24.35 20.72 -5.32
C VAL A 148 25.63 20.60 -6.16
N HIS A 149 25.52 20.40 -7.48
CA HIS A 149 26.67 20.26 -8.39
C HIS A 149 26.96 21.50 -9.26
N GLY A 150 26.17 22.57 -9.13
CA GLY A 150 26.36 23.86 -9.80
C GLY A 150 27.25 24.86 -9.04
N LYS A 151 28.32 24.36 -8.39
CA LYS A 151 29.46 25.17 -7.94
C LYS A 151 30.74 24.65 -8.57
#